data_AF-A0A2E2QDU5-F1
#
_entry.id   AF-A0A2E2QDU5-F1
#
_cell.length_a   1.000
_cell.length_b   1.000
_cell.length_c   1.000
_cell.angle_alpha   90.00
_cell.angle_beta   90.00
_cell.angle_gamma   90.00
#
_symmetry.space_group_name_H-M   'P 1'
#
loop_
_entity.id
_entity.type
_entity.pdbx_description
1 polymer ?
#
loop_
_entity_poly.entity_id
_entity_poly.type
_entity_poly.pdbx_seq_one_letter_code
_entity_poly.pdbx_strand_id
1 'polypeptide(L)'
;MELSEPDFDFIANFLAQNSGYHLTKDKLYLLETRLSDVAKKHDMDSANNIISKLRNPAEKALSDDVIEAMTVNETYFFRDKTPFEIFENDLLPILAKKGHIRIWSAACSTGQEPYSIAMILDKNKDKYPSLSYSIMASDINKTVVEKAKAGRYSNIEVGRGLPEGFLEQYFDKEEKDWLVKPSLKRHIEFRTINLKYFLPLPQRFDLILLRNVLIYFDKPLKEKVLHQIGNQCAEGGYLMLGAAEGIYDPEHIFKRCQTLRHIYKK
;
A
#
# COMPACT_ATOMS: atom_id res chain seq x y z
N MET A 1 17.06 22.00 -14.55
CA MET A 1 18.16 21.33 -15.25
C MET A 1 17.49 20.27 -16.08
N GLU A 2 17.62 20.33 -17.40
CA GLU A 2 16.79 19.54 -18.32
C GLU A 2 17.42 18.16 -18.53
N LEU A 3 16.68 17.10 -18.19
CA LEU A 3 17.09 15.71 -18.44
C LEU A 3 17.15 15.42 -19.95
N SER A 4 18.20 14.76 -20.42
CA SER A 4 18.26 14.31 -21.81
C SER A 4 17.24 13.18 -22.07
N GLU A 5 16.79 13.02 -23.31
CA GLU A 5 15.87 11.93 -23.67
C GLU A 5 16.45 10.52 -23.36
N PRO A 6 17.73 10.21 -23.66
CA PRO A 6 18.35 8.95 -23.25
C PRO A 6 18.39 8.71 -21.73
N ASP A 7 18.57 9.78 -20.96
CA ASP A 7 18.60 9.73 -19.49
C ASP A 7 17.21 9.48 -18.90
N PHE A 8 16.19 10.11 -19.49
CA PHE A 8 14.79 9.83 -19.17
C PHE A 8 14.45 8.36 -19.46
N ASP A 9 14.79 7.87 -20.65
CA ASP A 9 14.49 6.49 -21.06
C ASP A 9 15.20 5.47 -20.15
N PHE A 10 16.44 5.76 -19.74
CA PHE A 10 17.15 4.93 -18.77
C PHE A 10 16.41 4.87 -17.43
N ILE A 11 16.01 6.01 -16.86
CA ILE A 11 15.31 6.04 -15.57
C ILE A 11 13.92 5.38 -15.68
N ALA A 12 13.17 5.65 -16.74
CA ALA A 12 11.85 5.06 -16.93
C ALA A 12 11.96 3.52 -16.98
N ASN A 13 12.95 3.01 -17.70
CA ASN A 13 13.25 1.57 -17.72
C ASN A 13 13.71 1.06 -16.36
N PHE A 14 14.59 1.79 -15.66
CA PHE A 14 15.05 1.44 -14.32
C PHE A 14 13.88 1.33 -13.32
N LEU A 15 12.96 2.29 -13.31
CA LEU A 15 11.78 2.29 -12.43
C LEU A 15 10.83 1.15 -12.79
N ALA A 16 10.54 0.96 -14.08
CA ALA A 16 9.69 -0.12 -14.55
C ALA A 16 10.29 -1.49 -14.19
N GLN A 17 11.61 -1.67 -14.35
CA GLN A 17 12.31 -2.90 -14.02
C GLN A 17 12.32 -3.16 -12.52
N ASN A 18 12.64 -2.18 -11.68
CA ASN A 18 12.85 -2.41 -10.25
C ASN A 18 11.58 -2.29 -9.40
N SER A 19 10.59 -1.51 -9.81
CA SER A 19 9.35 -1.27 -9.03
C SER A 19 8.06 -1.61 -9.76
N GLY A 20 8.11 -1.71 -11.09
CA GLY A 20 6.91 -1.82 -11.93
C GLY A 20 6.23 -0.49 -12.23
N TYR A 21 6.71 0.62 -11.68
CA TYR A 21 6.18 1.95 -11.95
C TYR A 21 6.45 2.37 -13.39
N HIS A 22 5.37 2.58 -14.16
CA HIS A 22 5.46 3.07 -15.52
C HIS A 22 5.49 4.61 -15.54
N LEU A 23 6.67 5.19 -15.80
CA LEU A 23 6.85 6.63 -15.92
C LEU A 23 6.57 7.11 -17.35
N THR A 24 5.70 8.11 -17.48
CA THR A 24 5.32 8.72 -18.76
C THR A 24 5.94 10.12 -18.90
N LYS A 25 6.17 10.58 -20.15
CA LYS A 25 6.89 11.83 -20.44
C LYS A 25 6.19 13.09 -19.89
N ASP A 26 4.86 13.07 -19.73
CA ASP A 26 4.09 14.15 -19.09
C ASP A 26 4.45 14.39 -17.62
N LYS A 27 5.16 13.45 -16.99
CA LYS A 27 5.62 13.53 -15.60
C LYS A 27 7.12 13.85 -15.46
N LEU A 28 7.77 14.35 -16.51
CA LEU A 28 9.20 14.70 -16.49
C LEU A 28 9.54 15.69 -15.38
N TYR A 29 8.72 16.73 -15.19
CA TYR A 29 8.92 17.74 -14.14
C TYR A 29 8.97 17.14 -12.72
N LEU A 30 8.15 16.09 -12.49
CA LEU A 30 8.08 15.39 -11.22
C LEU A 30 9.35 14.59 -10.97
N LEU A 31 9.88 13.96 -12.02
CA LEU A 31 11.14 13.23 -11.97
C LEU A 31 12.30 14.16 -11.61
N GLU A 32 12.45 15.30 -12.29
CA GLU A 32 13.54 16.25 -12.02
C GLU A 32 13.54 16.74 -10.57
N THR A 33 12.37 17.09 -10.05
CA THR A 33 12.21 17.59 -8.67
C THR A 33 12.64 16.50 -7.67
N ARG A 34 12.12 15.28 -7.83
CA ARG A 34 12.39 14.16 -6.92
C ARG A 34 13.84 13.70 -6.96
N LEU A 35 14.44 13.61 -8.16
CA LEU A 35 15.86 13.27 -8.29
C LEU A 35 16.77 14.34 -7.68
N SER A 36 16.38 15.62 -7.75
CA SER A 36 17.15 16.69 -7.13
C SER A 36 17.20 16.54 -5.61
N ASP A 37 16.10 16.13 -4.99
CA ASP A 37 16.08 15.88 -3.54
C ASP A 37 16.88 14.63 -3.16
N VAL A 38 16.85 13.58 -3.99
CA VAL A 38 17.74 12.42 -3.81
C VAL A 38 19.21 12.82 -3.98
N ALA A 39 19.53 13.66 -4.96
CA ALA A 39 20.90 14.13 -5.18
C ALA A 39 21.44 14.88 -3.95
N LYS A 40 20.66 15.77 -3.36
CA LYS A 40 21.01 16.44 -2.10
C LYS A 40 21.27 15.45 -0.96
N LYS A 41 20.43 14.40 -0.83
CA LYS A 41 20.58 13.37 0.21
C LYS A 41 21.91 12.59 0.10
N HIS A 42 22.43 12.45 -1.11
CA HIS A 42 23.68 11.73 -1.41
C HIS A 42 24.87 12.66 -1.68
N ASP A 43 24.78 13.94 -1.33
CA ASP A 43 25.81 14.96 -1.55
C ASP A 43 26.27 15.03 -3.02
N MET A 44 25.32 14.97 -3.96
CA MET A 44 25.55 15.05 -5.40
C MET A 44 25.01 16.34 -5.99
N ASP A 45 25.78 16.93 -6.91
CA ASP A 45 25.48 18.23 -7.50
C ASP A 45 24.43 18.19 -8.64
N SER A 46 24.07 17.00 -9.15
CA SER A 46 23.15 16.90 -10.30
C SER A 46 22.41 15.57 -10.41
N ALA A 47 21.24 15.61 -11.05
CA ALA A 47 20.50 14.41 -11.44
C ALA A 47 21.28 13.51 -12.41
N ASN A 48 22.18 14.07 -13.23
CA ASN A 48 23.02 13.29 -14.14
C ASN A 48 24.02 12.40 -13.37
N ASN A 49 24.52 12.86 -12.23
CA ASN A 49 25.37 12.06 -11.35
C ASN A 49 24.62 10.89 -10.71
N ILE A 50 23.31 11.08 -10.44
CA ILE A 50 22.44 10.00 -9.98
C ILE A 50 22.33 8.94 -11.08
N ILE A 51 22.04 9.35 -12.31
CA ILE A 51 21.86 8.44 -13.45
C ILE A 51 23.13 7.66 -13.75
N SER A 52 24.30 8.31 -13.75
CA SER A 52 25.57 7.62 -13.99
C SER A 52 25.85 6.57 -12.92
N LYS A 53 25.57 6.85 -11.65
CA LYS A 53 25.72 5.89 -10.54
C LYS A 53 24.68 4.78 -10.54
N LEU A 54 23.42 5.06 -10.90
CA LEU A 54 22.38 4.04 -11.00
C LEU A 54 22.70 2.94 -12.03
N ARG A 55 23.59 3.20 -12.99
CA ARG A 55 24.08 2.18 -13.94
C ARG A 55 24.97 1.13 -13.26
N ASN A 56 25.49 1.41 -12.07
CA ASN A 56 26.29 0.47 -11.29
C ASN A 56 25.38 -0.30 -10.30
N PRO A 57 25.20 -1.63 -10.46
CA PRO A 57 24.38 -2.42 -9.54
C PRO A 57 24.84 -2.42 -8.08
N ALA A 58 26.09 -2.02 -7.80
CA ALA A 58 26.61 -1.89 -6.44
C ALA A 58 25.97 -0.71 -5.66
N GLU A 59 25.39 0.27 -6.36
CA GLU A 59 24.78 1.47 -5.78
C GLU A 59 23.32 1.19 -5.32
N LYS A 60 23.15 0.15 -4.50
CA LYS A 60 21.83 -0.32 -4.06
C LYS A 60 21.09 0.71 -3.20
N ALA A 61 21.77 1.41 -2.31
CA ALA A 61 21.15 2.41 -1.44
C ALA A 61 20.58 3.59 -2.25
N LEU A 62 21.34 4.06 -3.25
CA LEU A 62 20.87 5.07 -4.19
C LEU A 62 19.67 4.57 -5.02
N SER A 63 19.76 3.33 -5.49
CA SER A 63 18.68 2.68 -6.25
C SER A 63 17.37 2.63 -5.45
N ASP A 64 17.45 2.20 -4.19
CA ASP A 64 16.31 2.13 -3.28
C ASP A 64 15.72 3.55 -3.06
N ASP A 65 16.55 4.57 -2.82
CA ASP A 65 16.11 5.95 -2.63
C ASP A 65 15.44 6.57 -3.87
N VAL A 66 15.93 6.28 -5.07
CA VAL A 66 15.31 6.76 -6.32
C VAL A 66 13.95 6.11 -6.53
N ILE A 67 13.84 4.80 -6.27
CA ILE A 67 12.55 4.10 -6.33
C ILE A 67 11.57 4.72 -5.33
N GLU A 68 11.99 4.90 -4.08
CA GLU A 68 11.17 5.51 -3.03
C GLU A 68 10.71 6.91 -3.40
N ALA A 69 11.63 7.76 -3.88
CA ALA A 69 11.30 9.11 -4.29
C ALA A 69 10.25 9.13 -5.39
N MET A 70 10.22 8.13 -6.28
CA MET A 70 9.28 8.04 -7.41
C MET A 70 7.94 7.38 -7.06
N THR A 71 7.79 6.75 -5.90
CA THR A 71 6.49 6.25 -5.45
C THR A 71 5.49 7.38 -5.19
N VAL A 72 4.20 7.14 -5.48
CA VAL A 72 3.12 8.08 -5.16
C VAL A 72 2.36 7.54 -3.95
N ASN A 73 2.53 8.21 -2.82
CA ASN A 73 2.10 7.75 -1.50
C ASN A 73 0.86 8.50 -0.98
N GLU A 74 -0.04 8.92 -1.85
CA GLU A 74 -1.27 9.58 -1.38
C GLU A 74 -2.17 8.55 -0.70
N THR A 75 -2.40 8.75 0.60
CA THR A 75 -3.30 7.93 1.42
C THR A 75 -3.87 8.77 2.56
N TYR A 76 -5.01 8.35 3.10
CA TYR A 76 -5.65 8.97 4.26
C TYR A 76 -6.55 7.95 4.96
N PHE A 77 -6.90 8.21 6.22
CA PHE A 77 -7.74 7.29 6.97
C PHE A 77 -9.11 7.15 6.30
N PHE A 78 -9.62 5.91 6.25
CA PHE A 78 -10.89 5.59 5.61
C PHE A 78 -11.02 6.12 4.15
N ARG A 79 -9.92 6.07 3.39
CA ARG A 79 -9.88 6.49 1.98
C ARG A 79 -10.97 5.83 1.14
N ASP A 80 -11.76 6.64 0.45
CA ASP A 80 -12.99 6.22 -0.22
C ASP A 80 -13.88 5.49 0.78
N LYS A 81 -14.70 6.21 1.56
CA LYS A 81 -15.50 5.67 2.67
C LYS A 81 -16.17 4.30 2.39
N THR A 82 -16.65 4.10 1.16
CA THR A 82 -17.40 2.91 0.72
C THR A 82 -16.69 1.56 0.94
N PRO A 83 -15.43 1.30 0.51
CA PRO A 83 -14.76 0.04 0.83
C PRO A 83 -14.70 -0.32 2.33
N PHE A 84 -14.57 0.67 3.21
CA PHE A 84 -14.58 0.44 4.66
C PHE A 84 -15.99 0.15 5.19
N GLU A 85 -17.02 0.79 4.63
CA GLU A 85 -18.43 0.44 4.90
C GLU A 85 -18.76 -0.98 4.42
N ILE A 86 -18.27 -1.39 3.25
CA ILE A 86 -18.42 -2.76 2.72
C ILE A 86 -17.69 -3.76 3.62
N PHE A 87 -16.48 -3.42 4.07
CA PHE A 87 -15.76 -4.26 5.01
C PHE A 87 -16.54 -4.45 6.31
N GLU A 88 -17.01 -3.37 6.94
CA GLU A 88 -17.71 -3.41 8.23
C GLU A 88 -19.08 -4.11 8.13
N ASN A 89 -19.87 -3.79 7.11
CA ASN A 89 -21.27 -4.20 7.04
C ASN A 89 -21.50 -5.52 6.29
N ASP A 90 -20.67 -5.82 5.29
CA ASP A 90 -20.89 -6.97 4.41
C ASP A 90 -19.87 -8.09 4.63
N LEU A 91 -18.57 -7.76 4.68
CA LEU A 91 -17.52 -8.78 4.78
C LEU A 91 -17.27 -9.25 6.21
N LEU A 92 -17.19 -8.34 7.17
CA LEU A 92 -16.90 -8.67 8.57
C LEU A 92 -17.88 -9.68 9.17
N PRO A 93 -19.22 -9.60 8.97
CA PRO A 93 -20.13 -10.63 9.46
C PRO A 93 -19.87 -12.04 8.91
N ILE A 94 -19.35 -12.13 7.68
CA ILE A 94 -19.00 -13.41 7.03
C ILE A 94 -17.67 -13.91 7.58
N LEU A 95 -16.66 -13.03 7.59
CA LEU A 95 -15.30 -13.34 8.03
C LEU A 95 -15.23 -13.69 9.52
N ALA A 96 -16.05 -13.04 10.36
CA ALA A 96 -16.11 -13.29 11.79
C ALA A 96 -16.44 -14.76 12.14
N LYS A 97 -17.15 -15.47 11.26
CA LYS A 97 -17.50 -16.89 11.45
C LYS A 97 -16.28 -17.82 11.44
N LYS A 98 -15.13 -17.36 10.95
CA LYS A 98 -13.87 -18.14 10.91
C LYS A 98 -13.14 -18.20 12.27
N GLY A 99 -13.53 -17.36 13.23
CA GLY A 99 -12.86 -17.25 14.54
C GLY A 99 -11.51 -16.52 14.51
N HIS A 100 -10.64 -16.82 13.54
CA HIS A 100 -9.43 -16.03 13.26
C HIS A 100 -9.39 -15.61 11.81
N ILE A 101 -9.11 -14.32 11.55
CA ILE A 101 -8.97 -13.78 10.20
C ILE A 101 -7.59 -13.17 9.97
N ARG A 102 -7.02 -13.45 8.79
CA ARG A 102 -5.76 -12.86 8.33
C ARG A 102 -6.05 -11.86 7.22
N ILE A 103 -5.60 -10.63 7.40
CA ILE A 103 -5.81 -9.55 6.44
C ILE A 103 -4.46 -9.10 5.90
N TRP A 104 -4.37 -8.84 4.59
CA TRP A 104 -3.20 -8.20 3.99
C TRP A 104 -3.58 -6.86 3.37
N SER A 105 -3.03 -5.75 3.86
CA SER A 105 -3.01 -4.47 3.15
C SER A 105 -1.73 -4.39 2.30
N ALA A 106 -1.89 -4.64 1.01
CA ALA A 106 -0.83 -4.67 0.01
C ALA A 106 -0.73 -3.30 -0.68
N ALA A 107 0.43 -2.64 -0.53
CA ALA A 107 0.66 -1.21 -0.78
C ALA A 107 0.06 -0.28 0.29
N CYS A 108 0.41 -0.53 1.55
CA CYS A 108 -0.17 0.15 2.71
C CYS A 108 0.27 1.63 2.89
N SER A 109 1.26 2.08 2.11
CA SER A 109 1.85 3.42 2.20
C SER A 109 2.19 3.80 3.64
N THR A 110 1.77 4.98 4.13
CA THR A 110 2.04 5.44 5.50
C THR A 110 1.15 4.82 6.58
N GLY A 111 0.40 3.75 6.29
CA GLY A 111 -0.27 2.90 7.28
C GLY A 111 -1.74 3.23 7.59
N GLN A 112 -2.32 4.26 6.99
CA GLN A 112 -3.70 4.67 7.27
C GLN A 112 -4.73 3.57 6.93
N GLU A 113 -4.53 2.82 5.84
CA GLU A 113 -5.43 1.72 5.46
C GLU A 113 -5.44 0.57 6.50
N PRO A 114 -4.31 -0.05 6.87
CA PRO A 114 -4.33 -1.14 7.86
C PRO A 114 -4.80 -0.66 9.24
N TYR A 115 -4.50 0.58 9.64
CA TYR A 115 -5.05 1.14 10.88
C TYR A 115 -6.56 1.36 10.81
N SER A 116 -7.10 1.82 9.68
CA SER A 116 -8.55 1.97 9.50
C SER A 116 -9.27 0.63 9.65
N ILE A 117 -8.71 -0.45 9.08
CA ILE A 117 -9.23 -1.82 9.26
C ILE A 117 -9.16 -2.27 10.72
N ALA A 118 -8.03 -2.04 11.39
CA ALA A 118 -7.88 -2.38 12.81
C ALA A 118 -8.88 -1.64 13.70
N MET A 119 -9.16 -0.37 13.43
CA MET A 119 -10.16 0.43 14.15
C MET A 119 -11.58 -0.11 13.96
N ILE A 120 -11.95 -0.56 12.76
CA ILE A 120 -13.25 -1.19 12.51
C ILE A 120 -13.37 -2.50 13.29
N LEU A 121 -12.30 -3.29 13.31
CA LEU A 121 -12.27 -4.56 14.04
C LEU A 121 -12.37 -4.35 15.56
N ASP A 122 -11.64 -3.39 16.12
CA ASP A 122 -11.75 -3.06 17.55
C ASP A 122 -13.12 -2.49 17.91
N LYS A 123 -13.68 -1.58 17.09
CA LYS A 123 -15.04 -1.03 17.26
C LYS A 123 -16.10 -2.14 17.35
N ASN A 124 -15.94 -3.22 16.59
CA ASN A 124 -16.90 -4.31 16.52
C ASN A 124 -16.56 -5.51 17.43
N LYS A 125 -15.57 -5.39 18.33
CA LYS A 125 -15.10 -6.53 19.15
C LYS A 125 -16.17 -7.10 20.07
N ASP A 126 -17.05 -6.27 20.64
CA ASP A 126 -18.13 -6.73 21.52
C ASP A 126 -19.24 -7.46 20.74
N LYS A 127 -19.41 -7.11 19.47
CA LYS A 127 -20.33 -7.79 18.54
C LYS A 127 -19.78 -9.14 18.09
N TYR A 128 -18.45 -9.28 18.01
CA TYR A 128 -17.75 -10.50 17.59
C TYR A 128 -16.68 -10.91 18.61
N PRO A 129 -17.05 -11.28 19.85
CA PRO A 129 -16.10 -11.46 20.95
C PRO A 129 -15.11 -12.63 20.73
N SER A 130 -15.50 -13.62 19.93
CA SER A 130 -14.64 -14.76 19.59
C SER A 130 -13.72 -14.50 18.38
N LEU A 131 -13.85 -13.33 17.73
CA LEU A 131 -13.04 -13.00 16.56
C LEU A 131 -11.68 -12.47 17.00
N SER A 132 -10.64 -13.17 16.58
CA SER A 132 -9.26 -12.69 16.62
C SER A 132 -8.79 -12.34 15.20
N TYR A 133 -7.78 -11.48 15.09
CA TYR A 133 -7.28 -11.07 13.79
C TYR A 133 -5.78 -10.78 13.81
N SER A 134 -5.18 -10.91 12.63
CA SER A 134 -3.83 -10.42 12.33
C SER A 134 -3.86 -9.68 10.99
N ILE A 135 -3.15 -8.56 10.93
CA ILE A 135 -3.02 -7.75 9.72
C ILE A 135 -1.55 -7.74 9.33
N MET A 136 -1.25 -8.14 8.09
CA MET A 136 0.02 -7.84 7.46
C MET A 136 -0.16 -6.59 6.60
N ALA A 137 0.73 -5.63 6.74
CA ALA A 137 0.74 -4.42 5.94
C ALA A 137 2.09 -4.33 5.23
N SER A 138 2.10 -4.07 3.93
CA SER A 138 3.35 -4.00 3.20
C SER A 138 3.38 -2.95 2.13
N ASP A 139 4.56 -2.37 1.90
CA ASP A 139 4.82 -1.44 0.81
C ASP A 139 6.23 -1.66 0.24
N ILE A 140 6.48 -1.19 -0.99
CA ILE A 140 7.83 -1.20 -1.57
C ILE A 140 8.70 -0.11 -0.93
N ASN A 141 8.10 1.00 -0.50
CA ASN A 141 8.81 2.14 0.05
C ASN A 141 9.09 1.92 1.55
N LYS A 142 10.36 1.79 1.93
CA LYS A 142 10.76 1.53 3.32
C LYS A 142 10.49 2.74 4.20
N THR A 143 10.70 3.94 3.72
CA THR A 143 10.45 5.18 4.47
C THR A 143 8.99 5.29 4.94
N VAL A 144 8.01 5.02 4.06
CA VAL A 144 6.60 5.05 4.45
C VAL A 144 6.22 3.89 5.36
N VAL A 145 6.83 2.72 5.19
CA VAL A 145 6.65 1.56 6.09
C VAL A 145 7.16 1.87 7.50
N GLU A 146 8.32 2.51 7.64
CA GLU A 146 8.83 2.90 8.96
C GLU A 146 7.96 3.98 9.61
N LYS A 147 7.42 4.93 8.83
CA LYS A 147 6.39 5.87 9.33
C LYS A 147 5.12 5.14 9.79
N ALA A 148 4.64 4.17 9.02
CA ALA A 148 3.47 3.36 9.37
C ALA A 148 3.70 2.58 10.68
N LYS A 149 4.88 1.97 10.85
CA LYS A 149 5.31 1.30 12.09
C LYS A 149 5.38 2.25 13.27
N ALA A 150 5.90 3.47 13.08
CA ALA A 150 5.91 4.48 14.12
C ALA A 150 4.47 4.85 14.53
N GLY A 151 3.55 4.92 13.56
CA GLY A 151 2.14 5.25 13.80
C GLY A 151 1.97 6.69 14.30
N ARG A 152 2.87 7.59 13.89
CA ARG A 152 2.87 9.01 14.23
C ARG A 152 2.32 9.83 13.07
N TYR A 153 1.29 10.61 13.34
CA TYR A 153 0.57 11.39 12.33
C TYR A 153 0.35 12.82 12.79
N SER A 154 0.48 13.76 11.87
CA SER A 154 0.22 15.18 12.13
C SER A 154 -1.29 15.48 12.26
N ASN A 155 -1.64 16.66 12.78
CA ASN A 155 -3.03 17.14 12.83
C ASN A 155 -3.73 17.12 11.47
N ILE A 156 -3.00 17.42 10.39
CA ILE A 156 -3.55 17.41 9.02
C ILE A 156 -3.93 15.99 8.61
N GLU A 157 -3.09 15.01 8.92
CA GLU A 157 -3.29 13.61 8.53
C GLU A 157 -4.44 12.97 9.30
N VAL A 158 -4.51 13.17 10.63
CA VAL A 158 -5.62 12.65 11.43
C VAL A 158 -6.93 13.39 11.16
N GLY A 159 -6.86 14.67 10.77
CA GLY A 159 -8.04 15.47 10.39
C GLY A 159 -8.68 15.05 9.06
N ARG A 160 -8.03 14.18 8.27
CA ARG A 160 -8.54 13.72 6.97
C ARG A 160 -9.09 12.30 7.06
N GLY A 161 -10.43 12.21 7.11
CA GLY A 161 -11.18 10.96 6.89
C GLY A 161 -11.44 10.09 8.12
N LEU A 162 -10.84 10.38 9.29
CA LEU A 162 -11.23 9.70 10.53
C LEU A 162 -12.71 9.95 10.87
N PRO A 163 -13.47 8.92 11.26
CA PRO A 163 -14.80 9.09 11.83
C PRO A 163 -14.77 9.87 13.15
N GLU A 164 -15.92 10.43 13.51
CA GLU A 164 -16.11 11.12 14.78
C GLU A 164 -15.81 10.19 15.97
N GLY A 165 -15.11 10.72 16.99
CA GLY A 165 -14.72 9.99 18.20
C GLY A 165 -13.53 9.03 18.03
N PHE A 166 -13.13 8.69 16.80
CA PHE A 166 -12.05 7.72 16.57
C PHE A 166 -10.68 8.29 16.96
N LEU A 167 -10.49 9.60 16.85
CA LEU A 167 -9.24 10.24 17.22
C LEU A 167 -8.96 10.07 18.71
N GLU A 168 -9.92 10.44 19.57
CA GLU A 168 -9.79 10.29 21.03
C GLU A 168 -9.72 8.82 21.45
N GLN A 169 -10.45 7.95 20.76
CA GLN A 169 -10.50 6.53 21.08
C GLN A 169 -9.20 5.79 20.73
N TYR A 170 -8.58 6.08 19.59
CA TYR A 170 -7.50 5.25 19.03
C TYR A 170 -6.12 5.91 18.96
N PHE A 171 -6.01 7.17 19.35
CA PHE A 171 -4.73 7.88 19.37
C PHE A 171 -4.46 8.51 20.73
N ASP A 172 -3.17 8.63 21.05
CA ASP A 172 -2.67 9.44 22.14
C ASP A 172 -2.07 10.72 21.56
N LYS A 173 -2.42 11.88 22.14
CA LYS A 173 -1.85 13.16 21.73
C LYS A 173 -0.44 13.30 22.29
N GLU A 174 0.54 13.61 21.44
CA GLU A 174 1.93 13.83 21.85
C GLU A 174 2.47 15.10 21.19
N GLU A 175 2.63 16.16 21.98
CA GLU A 175 3.01 17.50 21.52
C GLU A 175 2.13 17.99 20.34
N LYS A 176 2.69 17.95 19.13
CA LYS A 176 2.08 18.40 17.87
C LYS A 176 1.52 17.26 17.01
N ASP A 177 1.81 16.02 17.38
CA ASP A 177 1.45 14.82 16.64
C ASP A 177 0.49 13.92 17.44
N TRP A 178 -0.01 12.90 16.76
CA TRP A 178 -0.88 11.86 17.31
C TRP A 178 -0.24 10.50 17.09
N LEU A 179 -0.18 9.71 18.15
CA LEU A 179 0.35 8.35 18.13
C LEU A 179 -0.79 7.35 18.15
N VAL A 180 -0.80 6.41 17.20
CA VAL A 180 -1.73 5.27 17.25
C VAL A 180 -1.48 4.46 18.52
N LYS A 181 -2.54 4.16 19.26
CA LYS A 181 -2.46 3.39 20.52
C LYS A 181 -1.82 2.01 20.30
N PRO A 182 -0.95 1.55 21.22
CA PRO A 182 -0.30 0.24 21.12
C PRO A 182 -1.27 -0.95 21.00
N SER A 183 -2.49 -0.80 21.55
CA SER A 183 -3.56 -1.80 21.48
C SER A 183 -3.97 -2.15 20.05
N LEU A 184 -3.91 -1.19 19.12
CA LEU A 184 -4.13 -1.44 17.69
C LEU A 184 -2.86 -1.96 17.02
N LYS A 185 -1.72 -1.30 17.27
CA LYS A 185 -0.44 -1.60 16.60
C LYS A 185 -0.01 -3.06 16.75
N ARG A 186 -0.26 -3.67 17.91
CA ARG A 186 0.13 -5.07 18.20
C ARG A 186 -0.50 -6.11 17.25
N HIS A 187 -1.57 -5.76 16.54
CA HIS A 187 -2.23 -6.64 15.58
C HIS A 187 -1.71 -6.49 14.15
N ILE A 188 -0.76 -5.58 13.91
CA ILE A 188 -0.29 -5.22 12.56
C ILE A 188 1.21 -5.51 12.44
N GLU A 189 1.56 -6.39 11.50
CA GLU A 189 2.93 -6.65 11.08
C GLU A 189 3.24 -5.85 9.80
N PHE A 190 4.23 -4.97 9.87
CA PHE A 190 4.66 -4.16 8.72
C PHE A 190 5.89 -4.75 8.03
N ARG A 191 5.85 -4.92 6.70
CA ARG A 191 6.94 -5.46 5.88
C ARG A 191 7.24 -4.61 4.66
N THR A 192 8.50 -4.57 4.24
CA THR A 192 8.87 -4.01 2.93
C THR A 192 8.75 -5.10 1.87
N ILE A 193 7.80 -4.98 0.96
CA ILE A 193 7.50 -5.97 -0.09
C ILE A 193 7.31 -5.27 -1.43
N ASN A 194 8.06 -5.72 -2.43
CA ASN A 194 7.85 -5.34 -3.82
C ASN A 194 6.86 -6.29 -4.50
N LEU A 195 5.67 -5.79 -4.85
CA LEU A 195 4.62 -6.59 -5.49
C LEU A 195 5.02 -7.21 -6.82
N LYS A 196 6.04 -6.68 -7.51
CA LYS A 196 6.54 -7.25 -8.78
C LYS A 196 7.31 -8.57 -8.58
N TYR A 197 7.97 -8.71 -7.43
CA TYR A 197 8.98 -9.75 -7.17
C TYR A 197 8.81 -10.49 -5.84
N PHE A 198 7.68 -10.31 -5.15
CA PHE A 198 7.52 -10.92 -3.84
C PHE A 198 7.49 -12.45 -3.91
N LEU A 199 8.20 -13.07 -2.98
CA LEU A 199 8.19 -14.52 -2.80
C LEU A 199 6.88 -14.95 -2.13
N PRO A 200 6.45 -16.20 -2.33
CA PRO A 200 5.30 -16.71 -1.62
C PRO A 200 5.45 -16.57 -0.10
N LEU A 201 4.52 -15.82 0.50
CA LEU A 201 4.36 -15.71 1.93
C LEU A 201 3.91 -17.06 2.54
N PRO A 202 4.30 -17.35 3.78
CA PRO A 202 3.99 -18.62 4.43
C PRO A 202 2.51 -18.78 4.79
N GLN A 203 1.77 -17.67 4.90
CA GLN A 203 0.37 -17.64 5.31
C GLN A 203 -0.52 -17.24 4.13
N ARG A 204 -1.77 -17.72 4.15
CA ARG A 204 -2.84 -17.27 3.26
C ARG A 204 -3.73 -16.26 3.99
N PHE A 205 -4.36 -15.36 3.24
CA PHE A 205 -5.15 -14.26 3.77
C PHE A 205 -6.63 -14.42 3.41
N ASP A 206 -7.50 -14.16 4.38
CA ASP A 206 -8.95 -14.20 4.21
C ASP A 206 -9.48 -12.94 3.49
N LEU A 207 -8.77 -11.83 3.65
CA LEU A 207 -8.99 -10.57 2.94
C LEU A 207 -7.66 -9.98 2.50
N ILE A 208 -7.55 -9.60 1.23
CA ILE A 208 -6.44 -8.82 0.70
C ILE A 208 -6.99 -7.49 0.20
N LEU A 209 -6.47 -6.37 0.71
CA LEU A 209 -6.67 -5.04 0.16
C LEU A 209 -5.50 -4.74 -0.77
N LEU A 210 -5.81 -4.44 -2.02
CA LEU A 210 -4.82 -4.07 -3.04
C LEU A 210 -5.34 -2.84 -3.79
N ARG A 211 -5.38 -1.72 -3.08
CA ARG A 211 -6.11 -0.52 -3.51
C ARG A 211 -5.16 0.57 -3.99
N ASN A 212 -5.55 1.22 -5.08
CA ASN A 212 -4.89 2.38 -5.66
C ASN A 212 -3.40 2.16 -6.01
N VAL A 213 -3.02 0.94 -6.38
CA VAL A 213 -1.63 0.59 -6.73
C VAL A 213 -1.49 -0.01 -8.12
N LEU A 214 -2.47 -0.80 -8.58
CA LEU A 214 -2.47 -1.41 -9.91
C LEU A 214 -2.57 -0.36 -11.04
N ILE A 215 -3.01 0.85 -10.73
CA ILE A 215 -3.04 1.99 -11.65
C ILE A 215 -1.65 2.44 -12.11
N TYR A 216 -0.59 2.05 -11.40
CA TYR A 216 0.80 2.38 -11.74
C TYR A 216 1.51 1.30 -12.57
N PHE A 217 0.86 0.15 -12.75
CA PHE A 217 1.42 -0.99 -13.46
C PHE A 217 0.86 -1.07 -14.88
N ASP A 218 1.69 -1.52 -15.82
CA ASP A 218 1.23 -1.91 -17.14
C ASP A 218 0.33 -3.15 -17.08
N LYS A 219 -0.33 -3.47 -18.19
CA LYS A 219 -1.27 -4.60 -18.26
C LYS A 219 -0.60 -5.95 -17.92
N PRO A 220 0.56 -6.32 -18.51
CA PRO A 220 1.22 -7.58 -18.18
C PRO A 220 1.60 -7.71 -16.70
N LEU A 221 2.13 -6.65 -16.09
CA LEU A 221 2.48 -6.67 -14.68
C LEU A 221 1.24 -6.75 -13.79
N LYS A 222 0.17 -6.03 -14.12
CA LYS A 222 -1.09 -6.08 -13.38
C LYS A 222 -1.65 -7.51 -13.31
N GLU A 223 -1.68 -8.22 -14.44
CA GLU A 223 -2.14 -9.61 -14.51
C GLU A 223 -1.24 -10.54 -13.68
N LYS A 224 0.09 -10.38 -13.80
CA LYS A 224 1.05 -11.14 -12.99
C LYS A 224 0.83 -10.94 -11.49
N VAL A 225 0.71 -9.69 -11.04
CA VAL A 225 0.50 -9.34 -9.63
C VAL A 225 -0.83 -9.92 -9.13
N LEU A 226 -1.93 -9.76 -9.88
CA LEU A 226 -3.23 -10.31 -9.51
C LEU A 226 -3.21 -11.83 -9.36
N HIS A 227 -2.49 -12.54 -10.24
CA HIS A 227 -2.32 -13.98 -10.14
C HIS A 227 -1.51 -14.37 -8.87
N GLN A 228 -0.42 -13.67 -8.58
CA GLN A 228 0.37 -13.90 -7.35
C GLN A 228 -0.42 -13.60 -6.07
N ILE A 229 -1.22 -12.53 -6.08
CA ILE A 229 -2.15 -12.18 -4.99
C ILE A 229 -3.21 -13.27 -4.83
N GLY A 230 -3.73 -13.79 -5.94
CA GLY A 230 -4.64 -14.92 -5.95
C GLY A 230 -4.07 -16.17 -5.27
N ASN A 231 -2.78 -16.44 -5.45
CA ASN A 231 -2.08 -17.53 -4.77
C ASN A 231 -1.94 -17.31 -3.25
N GLN A 232 -1.98 -16.06 -2.78
CA GLN A 232 -1.96 -15.73 -1.35
C GLN A 232 -3.33 -15.63 -0.71
N CYS A 233 -4.38 -15.52 -1.50
CA CYS A 233 -5.73 -15.51 -0.98
C CYS A 233 -6.15 -16.92 -0.54
N ALA A 234 -6.71 -17.03 0.65
CA ALA A 234 -7.30 -18.26 1.18
C ALA A 234 -8.50 -18.69 0.32
N GLU A 235 -8.83 -19.97 0.38
CA GLU A 235 -10.03 -20.49 -0.29
C GLU A 235 -11.29 -19.80 0.25
N GLY A 236 -12.15 -19.33 -0.66
CA GLY A 236 -13.31 -18.49 -0.32
C GLY A 236 -12.96 -17.13 0.29
N GLY A 237 -11.71 -16.68 0.21
CA GLY A 237 -11.26 -15.37 0.63
C GLY A 237 -11.61 -14.27 -0.37
N TYR A 238 -11.35 -13.03 0.03
CA TYR A 238 -11.77 -11.84 -0.72
C TYR A 238 -10.58 -10.95 -1.11
N LEU A 239 -10.70 -10.32 -2.27
CA LEU A 239 -9.82 -9.25 -2.73
C LEU A 239 -10.64 -7.97 -2.87
N MET A 240 -10.14 -6.89 -2.29
CA MET A 240 -10.70 -5.55 -2.39
C MET A 240 -9.77 -4.67 -3.23
N LEU A 241 -10.29 -4.14 -4.33
CA LEU A 241 -9.57 -3.21 -5.21
C LEU A 241 -10.06 -1.76 -5.03
N GLY A 242 -9.29 -0.79 -5.50
CA GLY A 242 -9.68 0.61 -5.55
C GLY A 242 -10.74 0.90 -6.61
N ALA A 243 -11.36 2.07 -6.51
CA ALA A 243 -12.49 2.46 -7.36
C ALA A 243 -12.17 2.49 -8.88
N ALA A 244 -10.92 2.79 -9.24
CA ALA A 244 -10.45 2.84 -10.63
C ALA A 244 -9.80 1.52 -11.11
N GLU A 245 -9.89 0.45 -10.32
CA GLU A 245 -9.21 -0.82 -10.57
C GLU A 245 -10.20 -1.95 -10.80
N GLY A 246 -9.78 -2.94 -11.58
CA GLY A 246 -10.61 -4.10 -11.88
C GLY A 246 -9.82 -5.24 -12.52
N ILE A 247 -10.43 -6.41 -12.48
CA ILE A 247 -9.97 -7.63 -13.15
C ILE A 247 -10.79 -7.79 -14.43
N TYR A 248 -10.11 -7.86 -15.57
CA TYR A 248 -10.74 -7.96 -16.90
C TYR A 248 -10.65 -9.35 -17.51
N ASP A 249 -9.77 -10.20 -16.98
CA ASP A 249 -9.67 -11.59 -17.40
C ASP A 249 -10.86 -12.40 -16.85
N PRO A 250 -11.75 -12.92 -17.72
CA PRO A 250 -12.92 -13.70 -17.29
C PRO A 250 -12.53 -15.03 -16.64
N GLU A 251 -11.37 -15.58 -16.96
CA GLU A 251 -10.88 -16.86 -16.43
C GLU A 251 -10.09 -16.69 -15.12
N HIS A 252 -9.88 -15.45 -14.67
CA HIS A 252 -9.18 -15.20 -13.42
C HIS A 252 -9.85 -15.91 -12.25
N ILE A 253 -9.05 -16.41 -11.30
CA ILE A 253 -9.55 -17.09 -10.09
C ILE A 253 -10.41 -16.19 -9.18
N PHE A 254 -10.37 -14.88 -9.39
CA PHE A 254 -11.12 -13.91 -8.61
C PHE A 254 -12.35 -13.53 -9.42
N LYS A 255 -13.52 -13.88 -8.92
CA LYS A 255 -14.80 -13.52 -9.54
C LYS A 255 -15.39 -12.31 -8.83
N ARG A 256 -15.84 -11.33 -9.61
CA ARG A 256 -16.45 -10.11 -9.07
C ARG A 256 -17.72 -10.45 -8.29
N CYS A 257 -17.84 -9.95 -7.07
CA CYS A 257 -19.09 -10.03 -6.32
C CYS A 257 -20.15 -9.17 -7.00
N GLN A 258 -21.33 -9.76 -7.30
CA GLN A 258 -22.39 -9.05 -8.03
C GLN A 258 -22.97 -7.87 -7.23
N THR A 259 -23.06 -8.02 -5.90
CA THR A 259 -23.69 -7.05 -5.00
C THR A 259 -22.69 -6.06 -4.39
N LEU A 260 -21.41 -6.41 -4.34
CA LEU A 260 -20.37 -5.62 -3.67
C LEU A 260 -19.37 -5.07 -4.70
N ARG A 261 -19.43 -3.76 -4.94
CA ARG A 261 -18.53 -3.10 -5.90
C ARG A 261 -17.08 -3.22 -5.46
N HIS A 262 -16.18 -3.46 -6.41
CA HIS A 262 -14.73 -3.60 -6.21
C HIS A 262 -14.30 -4.74 -5.27
N ILE A 263 -15.23 -5.63 -4.90
CA ILE A 263 -14.94 -6.86 -4.17
C ILE A 263 -14.94 -8.03 -5.15
N TYR A 264 -13.93 -8.87 -4.98
CA TYR A 264 -13.78 -10.11 -5.72
C TYR A 264 -13.63 -11.25 -4.73
N LYS A 265 -14.25 -12.39 -5.04
CA LYS A 265 -14.15 -13.62 -4.26
C LYS A 265 -13.29 -14.62 -5.02
N LYS A 266 -12.41 -15.31 -4.31
CA LYS A 266 -11.71 -16.48 -4.83
C LYS A 266 -12.63 -17.70 -4.81
#